data_AF-A0A420CP80-F1
#
_entry.id   AF-A0A420CP80-F1
#
_cell.length_a   1.000
_cell.length_b   1.000
_cell.length_c   1.000
_cell.angle_alpha   90.00
_cell.angle_beta   90.00
_cell.angle_gamma   90.00
#
_symmetry.space_group_name_H-M   'P 1'
#
loop_
_entity.id
_entity.type
_entity.pdbx_description
1 polymer ?
#
loop_
_entity_poly.entity_id
_entity_poly.type
_entity_poly.pdbx_seq_one_letter_code
_entity_poly.pdbx_strand_id
1 'polypeptide(L)' 'MASISRSLTTDAADIVEKAVTRINDGAPAILDGQGEENATALLFYLVENGVRDEDELVELTLMAEGKRYDPANGTFS' A
#
# COMPACT_ATOMS: atom_id res chain seq x y z
N MET A 1 -8.78 1.35 -28.79
CA MET A 1 -9.30 1.34 -27.41
C MET A 1 -8.14 1.68 -26.48
N ALA A 2 -7.99 2.93 -26.07
CA ALA A 2 -6.88 3.42 -25.27
C ALA A 2 -7.44 4.30 -24.15
N SER A 3 -8.01 3.66 -23.12
CA SER A 3 -8.59 4.38 -21.98
C SER A 3 -8.43 3.63 -20.66
N ILE A 4 -8.15 2.32 -20.71
CA ILE A 4 -8.06 1.46 -19.51
C ILE A 4 -6.82 1.80 -18.67
N SER A 5 -5.72 2.20 -19.31
CA SER A 5 -4.44 2.44 -18.64
C SER A 5 -4.45 3.66 -17.72
N ARG A 6 -5.31 4.67 -17.98
CA ARG A 6 -5.35 5.91 -17.20
C ARG A 6 -6.37 5.88 -16.06
N SER A 7 -7.43 5.09 -16.18
CA SER A 7 -8.39 4.88 -15.08
C SER A 7 -7.79 4.00 -13.98
N LEU A 8 -6.96 3.02 -14.34
CA LEU A 8 -6.26 2.15 -13.41
C LEU A 8 -5.39 2.92 -12.39
N THR A 9 -4.70 3.97 -12.85
CA THR A 9 -3.78 4.75 -12.01
C THR A 9 -4.50 5.68 -11.04
N THR A 10 -5.71 6.14 -11.38
CA THR A 10 -6.51 6.98 -10.49
C THR A 10 -7.17 6.14 -9.40
N ASP A 11 -7.70 4.97 -9.77
CA ASP A 11 -8.24 3.99 -8.81
C ASP A 11 -7.17 3.52 -7.83
N ALA A 12 -5.95 3.27 -8.33
CA ALA A 12 -4.80 2.88 -7.53
C ALA A 12 -4.46 3.91 -6.45
N ALA A 13 -4.37 5.19 -6.83
CA ALA A 13 -4.09 6.25 -5.87
C ALA A 13 -5.19 6.37 -4.80
N ASP A 14 -6.47 6.31 -5.20
CA ASP A 14 -7.61 6.42 -4.27
C ASP A 14 -7.62 5.27 -3.26
N ILE A 15 -7.36 4.04 -3.71
CA ILE A 15 -7.30 2.86 -2.84
C ILE A 15 -6.09 2.93 -1.90
N VAL A 16 -4.93 3.35 -2.39
CA VAL A 16 -3.72 3.53 -1.56
C VAL A 16 -3.98 4.58 -0.48
N GLU A 17 -4.54 5.73 -0.83
CA GLU A 17 -4.86 6.80 0.13
C GLU A 17 -5.86 6.34 1.20
N LYS A 18 -6.88 5.58 0.80
CA LYS A 18 -7.83 4.99 1.76
C LYS A 18 -7.16 3.97 2.67
N ALA A 19 -6.35 3.07 2.13
CA ALA A 19 -5.63 2.07 2.91
C ALA A 19 -4.71 2.74 3.93
N VAL A 20 -3.88 3.71 3.51
CA VAL A 20 -3.01 4.50 4.41
C VAL A 20 -3.83 5.20 5.50
N THR A 21 -4.93 5.85 5.14
CA THR A 21 -5.81 6.52 6.10
C THR A 21 -6.36 5.55 7.15
N ARG A 22 -6.78 4.36 6.72
CA ARG A 22 -7.35 3.32 7.59
C ARG A 22 -6.30 2.72 8.53
N ILE A 23 -5.08 2.53 8.04
CA ILE A 23 -3.94 2.07 8.86
C ILE A 23 -3.54 3.18 9.84
N ASN A 24 -3.56 4.44 9.44
CA ASN A 24 -3.25 5.55 10.33
C ASN A 24 -4.31 5.72 11.44
N ASP A 25 -5.58 5.46 11.13
CA ASP A 25 -6.67 5.50 12.11
C ASP A 25 -6.62 4.30 13.08
N GLY A 26 -6.39 3.09 12.56
CA GLY A 26 -6.40 1.85 13.35
C GLY A 26 -5.08 1.54 14.06
N ALA A 27 -3.95 1.96 13.49
CA ALA A 27 -2.61 1.63 13.95
C ALA A 27 -1.58 2.73 13.58
N PRO A 28 -1.74 3.96 14.09
CA PRO A 28 -0.88 5.10 13.74
C PRO A 28 0.60 4.85 14.05
N ALA A 29 0.89 4.03 15.07
CA ALA A 29 2.26 3.68 15.46
C ALA A 29 3.05 2.95 14.36
N ILE A 30 2.36 2.34 13.40
CA ILE A 30 2.94 1.57 12.30
C ILE A 30 3.39 2.49 11.15
N LEU A 31 2.72 3.64 11.00
CA LEU A 31 3.03 4.64 9.99
C LEU A 31 3.88 5.79 10.53
N ASP A 32 4.32 5.73 11.79
CA ASP A 32 5.12 6.78 12.41
C ASP A 32 6.50 6.91 11.72
N GLY A 33 6.88 8.15 11.38
CA GLY A 33 8.15 8.46 10.74
C GLY A 33 8.30 7.81 9.36
N GLN A 34 9.21 6.85 9.24
CA GLN A 34 9.56 6.19 7.97
C GLN A 34 8.57 5.07 7.59
N GLY A 35 7.67 4.70 8.50
CA GLY A 35 6.65 3.69 8.30
C GLY A 35 5.62 4.08 7.23
N GLU A 36 5.23 5.36 7.15
CA GLU A 36 4.30 5.87 6.13
C GLU A 36 4.87 5.72 4.71
N GLU A 37 6.15 6.08 4.53
CA GLU A 37 6.83 5.94 3.23
C GLU A 37 6.96 4.48 2.81
N ASN A 38 7.27 3.60 3.76
CA ASN A 38 7.40 2.15 3.53
C ASN A 38 6.05 1.50 3.20
N ALA A 39 5.00 1.87 3.95
CA ALA A 39 3.63 1.44 3.70
C ALA A 39 3.15 1.90 2.33
N THR A 40 3.35 3.17 2.00
CA THR A 40 2.98 3.73 0.69
C THR A 40 3.70 2.99 -0.45
N ALA A 41 4.99 2.71 -0.31
CA ALA A 41 5.75 1.96 -1.30
C ALA A 41 5.24 0.51 -1.48
N LEU A 42 4.90 -0.17 -0.39
CA LEU A 42 4.30 -1.50 -0.42
C LEU A 42 2.93 -1.47 -1.11
N LEU A 43 2.07 -0.53 -0.74
CA LEU A 43 0.73 -0.37 -1.30
C LEU A 43 0.78 -0.10 -2.80
N PHE A 44 1.66 0.79 -3.25
CA PHE A 44 1.90 1.01 -4.67
C PHE A 44 2.34 -0.25 -5.40
N TYR A 45 3.29 -1.00 -4.82
CA TYR A 45 3.75 -2.26 -5.39
C TYR A 45 2.61 -3.28 -5.51
N LEU A 46 1.80 -3.44 -4.47
CA LEU A 46 0.68 -4.38 -4.45
C LEU A 46 -0.34 -4.02 -5.53
N VAL A 47 -0.68 -2.73 -5.66
CA VAL A 47 -1.60 -2.26 -6.71
C VAL A 47 -1.04 -2.43 -8.11
N GLU A 48 0.25 -2.17 -8.32
CA GLU A 48 0.92 -2.43 -9.59
C GLU A 48 0.95 -3.93 -9.95
N ASN A 49 1.03 -4.81 -8.94
CA ASN A 49 0.99 -6.27 -9.13
C ASN A 49 -0.44 -6.81 -9.25
N GLY A 50 -1.47 -5.97 -9.09
CA GLY A 50 -2.87 -6.30 -9.35
C GLY A 50 -3.76 -6.43 -8.12
N VAL A 51 -3.23 -6.21 -6.91
CA VAL A 51 -4.01 -6.19 -5.67
C VAL A 51 -4.74 -4.86 -5.56
N ARG A 52 -6.06 -4.87 -5.63
CA ARG A 52 -6.90 -3.66 -5.54
C ARG A 52 -7.88 -3.69 -4.37
N ASP A 53 -7.81 -4.74 -3.57
CA ASP A 53 -8.64 -4.90 -2.39
C ASP A 53 -8.07 -4.07 -1.25
N GLU A 54 -8.82 -3.07 -0.80
CA GLU A 54 -8.42 -2.19 0.29
C GLU A 54 -8.13 -2.98 1.58
N ASP A 55 -9.00 -3.93 1.95
CA ASP A 55 -8.79 -4.75 3.15
C ASP A 55 -7.50 -5.60 3.05
N GLU A 56 -7.19 -6.14 1.87
CA GLU A 56 -5.97 -6.95 1.65
C GLU A 56 -4.71 -6.06 1.70
N LEU A 57 -4.78 -4.87 1.13
CA LEU A 57 -3.73 -3.85 1.20
C LEU A 57 -3.46 -3.40 2.65
N VAL A 58 -4.52 -3.14 3.41
CA VAL A 58 -4.45 -2.77 4.82
C VAL A 58 -3.85 -3.91 5.65
N GLU A 59 -4.31 -5.14 5.45
CA GLU A 59 -3.83 -6.32 6.17
C GLU A 59 -2.34 -6.58 5.87
N LEU A 60 -1.92 -6.54 4.61
CA LEU A 60 -0.52 -6.73 4.22
C LEU A 60 0.39 -5.64 4.79
N THR A 61 -0.09 -4.41 4.86
CA THR A 61 0.67 -3.29 5.42
C THR A 61 0.73 -3.35 6.94
N LEU A 62 -0.35 -3.81 7.60
CA LEU A 62 -0.36 -4.14 9.02
C LEU A 62 0.61 -5.26 9.34
N MET A 63 0.65 -6.31 8.52
CA MET A 63 1.62 -7.42 8.64
C MET A 63 3.07 -6.95 8.46
N ALA A 64 3.29 -5.93 7.63
CA ALA A 64 4.60 -5.31 7.47
C ALA A 64 5.07 -4.58 8.74
N GLU A 65 4.17 -4.18 9.64
CA GLU A 65 4.49 -3.38 10.83
C GLU A 65 5.37 -2.14 10.50
N GLY A 66 5.12 -1.49 9.35
CA GLY A 66 5.87 -0.29 8.93
C GLY A 66 7.28 -0.58 8.39
N LYS A 67 7.65 -1.87 8.28
CA LYS A 67 8.89 -2.31 7.64
C LYS A 67 8.81 -2.12 6.13
N ARG A 68 9.96 -1.93 5.51
CA ARG A 68 10.05 -1.75 4.07
C ARG A 68 9.91 -3.12 3.39
N TYR A 69 8.95 -3.24 2.50
CA TYR A 69 8.89 -4.41 1.64
C TYR A 69 10.00 -4.35 0.59
N ASP A 70 10.81 -5.40 0.56
CA ASP A 70 11.92 -5.56 -0.37
C ASP A 70 11.50 -6.51 -1.49
N PRO A 71 10.97 -6.01 -2.63
CA PRO A 71 10.43 -6.85 -3.69
C PRO A 71 11.50 -7.74 -4.35
N ALA A 72 12.79 -7.42 -4.19
CA ALA A 72 13.89 -8.23 -4.68
C ALA A 72 14.09 -9.52 -3.86
N ASN A 73 13.78 -9.47 -2.56
CA ASN A 73 13.95 -10.60 -1.64
C ASN A 73 12.61 -11.20 -1.16
N GLY A 74 11.48 -10.52 -1.41
CA GLY A 74 10.17 -10.91 -0.92
C GLY A 74 10.06 -10.86 0.60
N THR A 75 10.82 -9.97 1.26
CA THR A 75 10.88 -9.87 2.72
C THR A 75 10.62 -8.45 3.19
N PHE A 76 10.23 -8.32 4.46
CA PHE A 76 10.11 -7.04 5.16
C PHE A 76 11.41 -6.77 5.93
N SER A 77 12.04 -5.61 5.70
CA SER A 77 13.31 -5.22 6.33
C SER A 77 13.29 -3.83 6.95
#